data_AF-A0A7J6WKW9-F1
#
_entry.id   AF-A0A7J6WKW9-F1
#
_cell.length_a   1.000
_cell.length_b   1.000
_cell.length_c   1.000
_cell.angle_alpha   90.00
_cell.angle_beta   90.00
_cell.angle_gamma   90.00
#
_symmetry.space_group_name_H-M   'P 1'
#
loop_
_entity.id
_entity.type
_entity.pdbx_description
1 polymer ?
#
loop_
_entity_poly.entity_id
_entity_poly.type
_entity_poly.pdbx_seq_one_letter_code
_entity_poly.pdbx_strand_id
1 'polypeptide(L)'
;MLRVLRLVWLFLHLVAKIWYFVVGAIHTVHSYLISSGLFNENKALDLTKLQYLAIVVESQEAYDTARVVKLLCWLSNIGVKYVCLYDMDGVLKKSKKIILEELGDSRLWHLEGEEMSSCMDPMHMTLEFISFSDGKEGVARAASFLCTKYLEDSDFEEKDKPFFTEANMGKALTAVGCGGPQPNLLLVYGPVRCHLGFPAWRMRYTEI
;
A
#
# COMPACT_ATOMS: atom_id res chain seq x y z
N MET A 1 54.29 22.77 -30.24
CA MET A 1 52.86 22.43 -30.43
C MET A 1 52.35 21.31 -29.52
N LEU A 2 52.98 20.11 -29.47
CA LEU A 2 52.46 18.97 -28.69
C LEU A 2 52.20 19.25 -27.19
N ARG A 3 53.04 20.05 -26.52
CA ARG A 3 52.87 20.39 -25.10
C ARG A 3 51.64 21.26 -24.83
N VAL A 4 51.34 22.18 -25.74
CA VAL A 4 50.15 23.06 -25.65
C VAL A 4 48.89 22.24 -25.87
N LEU A 5 48.89 21.33 -26.85
CA LEU A 5 47.76 20.43 -27.10
C LEU A 5 47.46 19.53 -25.90
N ARG A 6 48.51 19.02 -25.23
CA ARG A 6 48.37 18.21 -24.00
C ARG A 6 47.78 19.02 -22.83
N LEU A 7 48.18 20.28 -22.67
CA LEU A 7 47.63 21.16 -21.64
C LEU A 7 46.15 21.48 -21.89
N VAL A 8 45.79 21.77 -23.15
CA VAL A 8 44.38 22.01 -23.55
C VAL A 8 43.53 20.77 -23.31
N TRP A 9 44.04 19.59 -23.65
CA TRP A 9 43.35 18.32 -23.40
C TRP A 9 43.10 18.07 -21.90
N LEU A 10 44.12 18.27 -21.06
CA LEU A 10 44.00 18.12 -19.61
C LEU A 10 42.99 19.12 -19.02
N PHE A 11 42.99 20.37 -19.52
CA PHE A 11 42.03 21.39 -19.10
C PHE A 11 40.60 21.00 -19.46
N LEU A 12 40.36 20.55 -20.69
CA LEU A 12 39.03 20.09 -21.14
C LEU A 12 38.53 18.91 -20.29
N HIS A 13 39.41 17.94 -19.99
CA HIS A 13 39.07 16.79 -19.17
C HIS A 13 38.76 17.16 -17.72
N LEU A 14 39.46 18.16 -17.18
CA LEU A 14 39.20 18.70 -15.85
C LEU A 14 37.84 19.38 -15.79
N VAL A 15 37.51 20.22 -16.78
CA VAL A 15 36.20 20.87 -16.89
C VAL A 15 35.07 19.84 -16.97
N ALA A 16 35.23 18.81 -17.80
CA ALA A 16 34.25 17.73 -17.90
C ALA A 16 34.05 17.01 -16.55
N LYS A 17 35.13 16.67 -15.85
CA LYS A 17 35.04 16.01 -14.53
C LYS A 17 34.35 16.88 -13.49
N ILE A 18 34.67 18.17 -13.44
CA ILE A 18 34.02 19.12 -12.54
C ILE A 18 32.53 19.22 -12.87
N TRP A 19 32.17 19.29 -14.16
CA TRP A 19 30.77 19.31 -14.58
C TRP A 19 30.00 18.08 -14.11
N TYR A 20 30.53 16.87 -14.37
CA TYR A 20 29.89 15.63 -13.92
C TYR A 20 29.77 15.55 -12.39
N PHE A 21 30.79 16.02 -11.66
CA PHE A 21 30.75 16.06 -10.20
C PHE A 21 29.67 17.03 -9.69
N VAL A 22 29.56 18.21 -10.28
CA VAL A 22 28.53 19.21 -9.92
C VAL A 22 27.13 18.68 -10.23
N VAL A 23 26.90 18.09 -11.40
CA VAL A 23 25.61 17.47 -11.76
C VAL A 23 25.25 16.35 -10.79
N GLY A 24 26.22 15.49 -10.45
CA GLY A 24 26.01 14.41 -9.47
C GLY A 24 25.70 14.94 -8.06
N ALA A 25 26.40 15.99 -7.62
CA ALA A 25 26.14 16.63 -6.34
C ALA A 25 24.75 17.29 -6.31
N ILE A 26 24.34 17.98 -7.37
CA ILE A 26 23.00 18.55 -7.50
C ILE A 26 21.94 17.46 -7.44
N HIS A 27 22.09 16.36 -8.19
CA HIS A 27 21.14 15.25 -8.14
C HIS A 27 21.05 14.61 -6.75
N THR A 28 22.18 14.45 -6.07
CA THR A 28 22.21 13.90 -4.71
C THR A 28 21.50 14.84 -3.74
N VAL A 29 21.85 16.12 -3.75
CA VAL A 29 21.21 17.15 -2.91
C VAL A 29 19.71 17.25 -3.21
N HIS A 30 19.31 17.21 -4.48
CA HIS A 30 17.90 17.25 -4.88
C HIS A 30 17.14 16.02 -4.39
N SER A 31 17.73 14.82 -4.52
CA SER A 31 17.13 13.58 -4.01
C SER A 31 17.02 13.58 -2.48
N TYR A 32 18.03 14.12 -1.80
CA TYR A 32 18.01 14.31 -0.35
C TYR A 32 16.95 15.32 0.06
N LEU A 33 16.82 16.45 -0.64
CA LEU A 33 15.81 17.48 -0.37
C LEU A 33 14.37 17.01 -0.62
N ILE A 34 14.17 16.15 -1.63
CA ILE A 34 12.88 15.47 -1.85
C ILE A 34 12.62 14.50 -0.69
N SER A 35 13.61 13.69 -0.31
CA SER A 35 13.45 12.72 0.77
C SER A 35 13.22 13.37 2.15
N SER A 36 13.73 14.59 2.35
CA SER A 36 13.56 15.36 3.58
C SER A 36 12.28 16.19 3.61
N GLY A 37 11.46 16.15 2.54
CA GLY A 37 10.19 16.88 2.46
C GLY A 37 10.33 18.40 2.37
N LEU A 38 11.55 18.93 2.23
CA LEU A 38 11.81 20.38 2.20
C LEU A 38 11.34 21.01 0.88
N PHE A 39 11.31 20.23 -0.20
CA PHE A 39 10.81 20.64 -1.51
C PHE A 39 9.49 19.93 -1.82
N ASN A 40 8.38 20.62 -1.55
CA ASN A 40 7.01 20.19 -1.85
C ASN A 40 6.66 20.31 -3.36
N GLU A 41 7.57 19.87 -4.23
CA GLU A 41 7.39 19.93 -5.69
C GLU A 41 6.66 18.73 -6.31
N ASN A 42 6.12 17.82 -5.50
CA ASN A 42 5.19 16.79 -5.99
C ASN A 42 3.78 17.34 -6.25
N LYS A 43 3.66 18.52 -6.88
CA LYS A 43 2.39 19.03 -7.42
C LYS A 43 1.91 18.24 -8.64
N ALA A 44 2.76 17.37 -9.21
CA ALA A 44 2.42 16.55 -10.36
C ALA A 44 1.54 15.33 -10.01
N LEU A 45 1.56 14.89 -8.76
CA LEU A 45 0.74 13.77 -8.30
C LEU A 45 -0.50 14.32 -7.61
N ASP A 46 -1.62 14.34 -8.35
CA ASP A 46 -2.92 14.68 -7.79
C ASP A 46 -3.45 13.54 -6.91
N LEU A 47 -2.89 13.46 -5.70
CA LEU A 47 -3.24 12.44 -4.70
C LEU A 47 -4.62 12.69 -4.08
N THR A 48 -5.29 13.79 -4.43
CA THR A 48 -6.69 14.00 -4.03
C THR A 48 -7.61 12.90 -4.59
N LYS A 49 -7.19 12.28 -5.70
CA LYS A 49 -7.86 11.13 -6.33
C LYS A 49 -7.45 9.78 -5.72
N LEU A 50 -6.31 9.70 -5.06
CA LEU A 50 -5.81 8.47 -4.45
C LEU A 50 -6.35 8.35 -3.03
N GLN A 51 -7.52 7.72 -2.90
CA GLN A 51 -8.16 7.52 -1.61
C GLN A 51 -7.61 6.28 -0.90
N TYR A 52 -7.35 5.20 -1.65
CA TYR A 52 -6.92 3.93 -1.09
C TYR A 52 -5.89 3.23 -1.98
N LEU A 53 -4.69 3.02 -1.41
CA LEU A 53 -3.57 2.36 -2.08
C LEU A 53 -3.39 0.94 -1.53
N ALA A 54 -3.33 -0.06 -2.39
CA ALA A 54 -2.96 -1.41 -2.02
C ALA A 54 -1.55 -1.74 -2.52
N ILE A 55 -0.78 -2.47 -1.73
CA ILE A 55 0.59 -2.87 -2.02
C ILE A 55 0.69 -4.38 -1.83
N VAL A 56 0.96 -5.07 -2.92
CA VAL A 56 1.18 -6.51 -2.95
C VAL A 56 2.67 -6.74 -2.98
N VAL A 57 3.15 -7.46 -1.98
CA VAL A 57 4.55 -7.85 -1.84
C VAL A 57 4.62 -9.37 -1.81
N GLU A 58 5.60 -9.95 -2.49
CA GLU A 58 5.87 -11.37 -2.36
C GLU A 58 6.34 -11.72 -0.94
N SER A 59 5.98 -12.90 -0.45
CA SER A 59 6.16 -13.25 0.96
C SER A 59 7.63 -13.28 1.39
N GLN A 60 8.57 -13.52 0.47
CA GLN A 60 10.00 -13.50 0.78
C GLN A 60 10.48 -12.08 1.10
N GLU A 61 10.05 -11.10 0.32
CA GLU A 61 10.35 -9.68 0.49
C GLU A 61 9.62 -9.08 1.71
N ALA A 62 8.45 -9.62 2.06
CA ALA A 62 7.69 -9.20 3.24
C ALA A 62 8.42 -9.43 4.57
N TYR A 63 9.46 -10.28 4.62
CA TYR A 63 10.29 -10.45 5.81
C TYR A 63 11.23 -9.27 6.09
N ASP A 64 11.51 -8.44 5.08
CA ASP A 64 12.33 -7.23 5.24
C ASP A 64 11.44 -6.07 5.74
N THR A 65 11.11 -6.10 7.03
CA THR A 65 10.26 -5.11 7.68
C THR A 65 10.83 -3.69 7.54
N ALA A 66 12.14 -3.53 7.59
CA ALA A 66 12.80 -2.24 7.43
C ALA A 66 12.52 -1.60 6.05
N ARG A 67 12.51 -2.40 4.97
CA ARG A 67 12.11 -1.92 3.64
C ARG A 67 10.63 -1.55 3.58
N VAL A 68 9.76 -2.34 4.21
CA VAL A 68 8.32 -2.04 4.29
C VAL A 68 8.10 -0.73 5.05
N VAL A 69 8.72 -0.55 6.21
CA VAL A 69 8.66 0.69 7.01
C VAL A 69 9.17 1.88 6.21
N LYS A 70 10.30 1.74 5.50
CA LYS A 70 10.83 2.79 4.63
C LYS A 70 9.84 3.19 3.52
N LEU A 71 9.17 2.22 2.91
CA LEU A 71 8.13 2.47 1.91
C LEU A 71 6.93 3.22 2.52
N LEU A 72 6.45 2.80 3.69
CA LEU A 72 5.35 3.47 4.39
C LEU A 72 5.70 4.92 4.75
N CYS A 73 6.93 5.18 5.22
CA CYS A 73 7.42 6.54 5.45
C CYS A 73 7.37 7.39 4.18
N TRP A 74 7.78 6.85 3.02
CA TRP A 74 7.67 7.57 1.75
C TRP A 74 6.23 7.87 1.36
N LEU A 75 5.33 6.91 1.49
CA LEU A 75 3.92 7.09 1.17
C LEU A 75 3.26 8.14 2.08
N SER A 76 3.66 8.18 3.34
CA SER A 76 3.18 9.17 4.31
C SER A 76 3.70 10.56 4.00
N ASN A 77 4.99 10.69 3.67
CA ASN A 77 5.59 11.95 3.25
C ASN A 77 4.95 12.50 1.96
N ILE A 78 4.47 11.62 1.08
CA ILE A 78 3.77 11.99 -0.15
C ILE A 78 2.30 12.35 0.13
N GLY A 79 1.74 11.98 1.29
CA GLY A 79 0.38 12.33 1.72
C GLY A 79 -0.67 11.26 1.41
N VAL A 80 -0.27 10.01 1.22
CA VAL A 80 -1.22 8.89 1.07
C VAL A 80 -1.91 8.63 2.42
N LYS A 81 -3.24 8.56 2.39
CA LYS A 81 -4.06 8.46 3.61
C LYS A 81 -4.38 7.03 4.04
N TYR A 82 -4.58 6.12 3.08
CA TYR A 82 -4.94 4.74 3.37
C TYR A 82 -4.07 3.80 2.57
N VAL A 83 -3.40 2.88 3.26
CA VAL A 83 -2.53 1.87 2.68
C VAL A 83 -2.94 0.48 3.16
N CYS A 84 -3.11 -0.42 2.20
CA CYS A 84 -3.37 -1.84 2.42
C CYS A 84 -2.13 -2.64 2.04
N LEU A 85 -1.57 -3.36 3.00
CA LEU A 85 -0.42 -4.23 2.80
C LEU A 85 -0.89 -5.67 2.65
N TYR A 86 -0.47 -6.32 1.56
CA TYR A 86 -0.80 -7.70 1.26
C TYR A 86 0.46 -8.52 0.99
N ASP A 87 0.52 -9.68 1.62
CA ASP A 87 1.40 -10.78 1.25
C ASP A 87 0.63 -12.11 1.33
N MET A 88 1.00 -13.09 0.52
CA MET A 88 0.24 -14.33 0.39
C MET A 88 0.23 -15.14 1.70
N ASP A 89 1.36 -15.19 2.41
CA ASP A 89 1.55 -16.06 3.59
C ASP A 89 1.19 -15.38 4.93
N GLY A 90 0.74 -14.12 4.87
CA GLY A 90 0.38 -13.28 6.01
C GLY A 90 1.57 -12.92 6.92
N VAL A 91 2.78 -12.85 6.36
CA VAL A 91 3.99 -12.38 7.03
C VAL A 91 3.79 -10.96 7.57
N LEU A 92 3.26 -10.03 6.76
CA LEU A 92 3.02 -8.65 7.17
C LEU A 92 1.96 -8.57 8.28
N LYS A 93 0.92 -9.40 8.18
CA LYS A 93 -0.12 -9.51 9.22
C LYS A 93 0.46 -10.00 10.55
N LYS A 94 1.39 -10.96 10.53
CA LYS A 94 2.11 -11.47 11.72
C LYS A 94 3.10 -10.43 12.28
N SER A 95 3.77 -9.70 11.40
CA SER A 95 4.78 -8.68 11.76
C SER A 95 4.19 -7.30 12.07
N LYS A 96 2.86 -7.17 12.13
CA LYS A 96 2.13 -5.91 12.36
C LYS A 96 2.69 -5.10 13.55
N LYS A 97 2.92 -5.74 14.71
CA LYS A 97 3.47 -5.05 15.89
C LYS A 97 4.86 -4.49 15.65
N ILE A 98 5.74 -5.29 15.04
CA ILE A 98 7.13 -4.90 14.75
C ILE A 98 7.16 -3.71 13.79
N ILE A 99 6.35 -3.77 12.72
CA ILE A 99 6.26 -2.69 11.72
C ILE A 99 5.80 -1.37 12.38
N LEU A 100 4.82 -1.44 13.29
CA LEU A 100 4.32 -0.26 14.01
C LEU A 100 5.33 0.29 15.02
N GLU A 101 6.03 -0.58 15.75
CA GLU A 101 7.09 -0.18 16.67
C GLU A 101 8.25 0.50 15.92
N GLU A 102 8.65 -0.03 14.75
CA GLU A 102 9.68 0.57 13.90
C GLU A 102 9.25 1.90 13.26
N LEU A 103 7.96 2.09 12.98
CA LEU A 103 7.40 3.37 12.52
C LEU A 103 7.41 4.45 13.63
N GLY A 104 7.57 4.05 14.89
CA GLY A 104 7.67 4.92 16.05
C GLY A 104 6.33 5.46 16.58
N ASP A 105 6.30 5.79 17.87
CA ASP A 105 5.16 6.25 18.69
C ASP A 105 4.55 7.61 18.26
N SER A 106 4.97 8.16 17.13
CA SER A 106 4.33 9.33 16.57
C SER A 106 2.91 8.94 16.20
N ARG A 107 1.93 9.71 16.69
CA ARG A 107 0.49 9.45 16.61
C ARG A 107 -0.03 9.24 15.18
N LEU A 108 0.83 9.31 14.15
CA LEU A 108 0.63 9.32 12.69
C LEU A 108 -0.07 8.10 12.08
N TRP A 109 -0.34 7.02 12.81
CA TRP A 109 -0.83 5.77 12.22
C TRP A 109 -2.07 5.24 12.94
N HIS A 110 -3.09 4.82 12.18
CA HIS A 110 -4.28 4.15 12.71
C HIS A 110 -4.44 2.77 12.08
N LEU A 111 -4.93 1.81 12.86
CA LEU A 111 -5.28 0.48 12.39
C LEU A 111 -6.77 0.41 12.08
N GLU A 112 -7.10 -0.26 10.98
CA GLU A 112 -8.49 -0.57 10.65
C GLU A 112 -9.08 -1.48 11.75
N GLY A 113 -10.07 -0.97 12.50
CA GLY A 113 -10.78 -1.69 13.57
C GLY A 113 -10.66 -1.12 15.00
N GLU A 114 -9.88 -0.07 15.25
CA GLU A 114 -9.88 0.63 16.55
C GLU A 114 -11.00 1.68 16.62
N GLU A 115 -11.81 1.68 17.69
CA GLU A 115 -12.97 2.59 17.83
C GLU A 115 -12.53 4.06 17.86
N MET A 116 -13.13 4.84 16.95
CA MET A 116 -12.88 6.25 16.72
C MET A 116 -13.24 7.10 17.94
N SER A 117 -12.25 7.53 18.72
CA SER A 117 -12.40 8.73 19.54
C SER A 117 -12.27 9.96 18.63
N SER A 118 -13.22 10.88 18.76
CA SER A 118 -13.44 12.02 17.87
C SER A 118 -12.26 13.01 17.85
N CYS A 119 -11.34 12.86 16.89
CA CYS A 119 -10.52 13.96 16.38
C CYS A 119 -9.91 13.55 15.03
N MET A 120 -10.50 13.99 13.92
CA MET A 120 -9.85 13.86 12.61
C MET A 120 -8.75 14.90 12.48
N ASP A 121 -7.52 14.53 12.86
CA ASP A 121 -6.32 15.31 12.60
C ASP A 121 -5.78 14.93 11.18
N PRO A 122 -5.47 15.88 10.28
CA PRO A 122 -5.24 15.60 8.85
C PRO A 122 -3.96 14.84 8.48
N MET A 123 -3.11 14.45 9.43
CA MET A 123 -1.78 13.87 9.16
C MET A 123 -1.67 12.35 9.36
N HIS A 124 -2.77 11.65 9.67
CA HIS A 124 -2.69 10.23 10.00
C HIS A 124 -2.93 9.32 8.78
N MET A 125 -1.97 8.42 8.48
CA MET A 125 -2.16 7.35 7.51
C MET A 125 -2.75 6.11 8.21
N THR A 126 -3.80 5.53 7.64
CA THR A 126 -4.39 4.28 8.11
C THR A 126 -3.77 3.08 7.40
N LEU A 127 -3.40 2.06 8.17
CA LEU A 127 -2.81 0.81 7.68
C LEU A 127 -3.77 -0.37 7.84
N GLU A 128 -4.03 -1.07 6.74
CA GLU A 128 -4.69 -2.38 6.73
C GLU A 128 -3.67 -3.47 6.38
N PHE A 129 -3.76 -4.63 7.04
CA PHE A 129 -2.91 -5.79 6.77
C PHE A 129 -3.79 -6.98 6.39
N ILE A 130 -3.62 -7.47 5.17
CA ILE A 130 -4.39 -8.60 4.64
C ILE A 130 -3.47 -9.68 4.08
N SER A 131 -4.05 -10.87 3.90
CA SER A 131 -3.37 -12.07 3.42
C SER A 131 -4.28 -12.88 2.51
N PHE A 132 -3.76 -13.97 1.94
CA PHE A 132 -4.53 -14.84 1.04
C PHE A 132 -5.86 -15.33 1.64
N SER A 133 -5.89 -15.57 2.95
CA SER A 133 -7.08 -15.99 3.71
C SER A 133 -8.21 -14.96 3.77
N ASP A 134 -7.97 -13.70 3.41
CA ASP A 134 -9.01 -12.66 3.30
C ASP A 134 -9.62 -12.61 1.89
N GLY A 135 -9.02 -13.32 0.92
CA GLY A 135 -9.51 -13.42 -0.45
C GLY A 135 -10.56 -14.51 -0.59
N LYS A 136 -10.21 -15.59 -1.30
CA LYS A 136 -11.16 -16.68 -1.63
C LYS A 136 -11.74 -17.34 -0.38
N GLU A 137 -10.90 -17.55 0.63
CA GLU A 137 -11.35 -18.14 1.88
C GLU A 137 -12.31 -17.20 2.63
N GLY A 138 -12.04 -15.89 2.64
CA GLY A 138 -12.94 -14.86 3.16
C GLY A 138 -14.31 -14.87 2.47
N VAL A 139 -14.33 -15.02 1.14
CA VAL A 139 -15.58 -15.17 0.36
C VAL A 139 -16.32 -16.45 0.74
N ALA A 140 -15.62 -17.57 0.91
CA ALA A 140 -16.24 -18.82 1.36
C ALA A 140 -16.84 -18.67 2.77
N ARG A 141 -16.13 -18.01 3.70
CA ARG A 141 -16.65 -17.69 5.04
C ARG A 141 -17.91 -16.81 4.98
N ALA A 142 -17.90 -15.78 4.14
CA ALA A 142 -19.06 -14.90 3.94
C ALA A 142 -20.25 -15.63 3.31
N ALA A 143 -20.02 -16.52 2.34
CA ALA A 143 -21.06 -17.36 1.75
C ALA A 143 -21.68 -18.31 2.79
N SER A 144 -20.86 -18.99 3.58
CA SER A 144 -21.32 -19.83 4.69
C SER A 144 -22.13 -19.03 5.71
N PHE A 145 -21.67 -17.83 6.07
CA PHE A 145 -22.40 -16.92 6.97
C PHE A 145 -23.79 -16.56 6.42
N LEU A 146 -23.91 -16.25 5.12
CA LEU A 146 -25.20 -15.98 4.49
C LEU A 146 -26.12 -17.19 4.49
N CYS A 147 -25.59 -18.37 4.17
CA CYS A 147 -26.38 -19.60 4.14
C CYS A 147 -26.91 -19.96 5.53
N THR A 148 -26.06 -19.90 6.56
CA THR A 148 -26.48 -20.16 7.95
C THR A 148 -27.55 -19.18 8.39
N LYS A 149 -27.34 -17.88 8.14
CA LYS A 149 -28.32 -16.85 8.49
C LYS A 149 -29.67 -17.06 7.79
N TYR A 150 -29.65 -17.42 6.51
CA TYR A 150 -30.88 -17.75 5.78
C TYR A 150 -31.60 -18.95 6.38
N LEU A 151 -30.87 -20.01 6.75
CA LEU A 151 -31.45 -21.20 7.36
C LEU A 151 -32.11 -20.89 8.71
N GLU A 152 -31.44 -20.10 9.57
CA GLU A 152 -31.97 -19.65 10.86
C GLU A 152 -33.21 -18.75 10.71
N ASP A 153 -33.22 -17.86 9.71
CA ASP A 153 -34.36 -16.99 9.41
C ASP A 153 -35.53 -17.75 8.74
N SER A 154 -35.30 -18.98 8.24
CA SER A 154 -36.25 -19.78 7.44
C SER A 154 -37.07 -20.81 8.22
N ASP A 155 -37.03 -20.79 9.57
CA ASP A 155 -37.83 -21.67 10.44
C ASP A 155 -39.37 -21.53 10.24
N PHE A 156 -39.82 -20.60 9.40
CA PHE A 156 -41.23 -20.41 9.03
C PHE A 156 -41.39 -20.24 7.51
N GLU A 157 -41.88 -21.32 6.87
CA GLU A 157 -42.39 -21.43 5.50
C GLU A 157 -41.40 -21.74 4.38
N GLU A 158 -41.78 -22.71 3.53
CA GLU A 158 -41.21 -23.04 2.22
C GLU A 158 -41.12 -21.77 1.35
N LYS A 159 -40.02 -21.05 1.46
CA LYS A 159 -39.72 -19.93 0.55
C LYS A 159 -38.91 -20.42 -0.64
N ASP A 160 -39.20 -19.79 -1.78
CA ASP A 160 -38.44 -19.90 -3.02
C ASP A 160 -36.93 -19.84 -2.79
N LYS A 161 -36.19 -20.44 -3.73
CA LYS A 161 -34.73 -20.49 -3.80
C LYS A 161 -34.09 -19.18 -3.28
N PRO A 162 -33.07 -19.25 -2.39
CA PRO A 162 -32.49 -18.07 -1.79
C PRO A 162 -31.98 -17.09 -2.85
N PHE A 163 -32.50 -15.87 -2.81
CA PHE A 163 -32.08 -14.78 -3.69
C PHE A 163 -30.97 -13.98 -3.01
N PHE A 164 -29.72 -14.39 -3.22
CA PHE A 164 -28.56 -13.65 -2.75
C PHE A 164 -28.17 -12.57 -3.75
N THR A 165 -28.17 -11.31 -3.29
CA THR A 165 -27.66 -10.18 -4.05
C THR A 165 -26.18 -9.93 -3.75
N GLU A 166 -25.52 -9.17 -4.62
CA GLU A 166 -24.18 -8.67 -4.36
C GLU A 166 -24.09 -7.90 -3.04
N ALA A 167 -25.10 -7.08 -2.72
CA ALA A 167 -25.16 -6.32 -1.47
C ALA A 167 -25.22 -7.25 -0.25
N ASN A 168 -25.89 -8.40 -0.35
CA ASN A 168 -25.90 -9.41 0.71
C ASN A 168 -24.49 -9.98 0.93
N MET A 169 -23.78 -10.30 -0.15
CA MET A 169 -22.38 -10.77 -0.07
C MET A 169 -21.45 -9.69 0.51
N GLY A 170 -21.60 -8.43 0.11
CA GLY A 170 -20.84 -7.31 0.67
C GLY A 170 -21.02 -7.19 2.18
N LYS A 171 -22.27 -7.22 2.67
CA LYS A 171 -22.57 -7.20 4.11
C LYS A 171 -21.98 -8.40 4.85
N ALA A 172 -22.05 -9.58 4.24
CA ALA A 172 -21.48 -10.79 4.83
C ALA A 172 -19.96 -10.75 4.90
N LEU A 173 -19.30 -10.23 3.86
CA LEU A 173 -17.85 -10.00 3.86
C LEU A 173 -17.45 -9.04 4.98
N THR A 174 -18.18 -7.94 5.17
CA THR A 174 -17.95 -7.03 6.31
C THR A 174 -18.14 -7.76 7.64
N ALA A 175 -19.19 -8.57 7.79
CA ALA A 175 -19.46 -9.32 9.01
C ALA A 175 -18.36 -10.34 9.37
N VAL A 176 -17.71 -10.96 8.37
CA VAL A 176 -16.59 -11.89 8.59
C VAL A 176 -15.22 -11.21 8.61
N GLY A 177 -15.16 -9.88 8.59
CA GLY A 177 -13.91 -9.11 8.63
C GLY A 177 -13.12 -9.09 7.32
N CYS A 178 -13.74 -9.41 6.18
CA CYS A 178 -13.11 -9.44 4.86
C CYS A 178 -13.71 -8.41 3.87
N GLY A 179 -14.54 -7.49 4.35
CA GLY A 179 -15.28 -6.51 3.55
C GLY A 179 -14.61 -5.14 3.43
N GLY A 180 -13.28 -5.08 3.50
CA GLY A 180 -12.52 -3.82 3.44
C GLY A 180 -12.76 -3.02 2.15
N PRO A 181 -12.41 -1.73 2.13
CA PRO A 181 -12.68 -0.83 1.00
C PRO A 181 -11.91 -1.26 -0.26
N GLN A 182 -12.44 -0.86 -1.41
CA GLN A 182 -11.80 -1.14 -2.69
C GLN A 182 -10.62 -0.17 -2.96
N PRO A 183 -9.40 -0.67 -3.24
CA PRO A 183 -8.29 0.17 -3.71
C PRO A 183 -8.56 0.88 -5.03
N ASN A 184 -8.08 2.11 -5.14
CA ASN A 184 -7.99 2.83 -6.41
C ASN A 184 -6.78 2.39 -7.22
N LEU A 185 -5.66 2.15 -6.53
CA LEU A 185 -4.38 1.74 -7.13
C LEU A 185 -3.81 0.54 -6.39
N LEU A 186 -3.29 -0.44 -7.12
CA LEU A 186 -2.63 -1.64 -6.63
C LEU A 186 -1.20 -1.69 -7.15
N LEU A 187 -0.22 -1.53 -6.27
CA LEU A 187 1.20 -1.68 -6.63
C LEU A 187 1.64 -3.12 -6.35
N VAL A 188 2.11 -3.81 -7.39
CA VAL A 188 2.61 -5.19 -7.29
C VAL A 188 4.14 -5.19 -7.34
N TYR A 189 4.77 -5.62 -6.25
CA TYR A 189 6.22 -5.78 -6.14
C TYR A 189 6.59 -7.26 -6.10
N GLY A 190 7.24 -7.72 -7.16
CA GLY A 190 7.73 -9.09 -7.27
C GLY A 190 8.17 -9.43 -8.70
N PRO A 191 8.81 -10.59 -8.91
CA PRO A 191 9.24 -11.06 -10.22
C PRO A 191 8.06 -11.49 -11.11
N VAL A 192 6.91 -11.80 -10.51
CA VAL A 192 5.71 -12.25 -11.22
C VAL A 192 4.72 -11.10 -11.37
N ARG A 193 4.22 -10.92 -12.59
CA ARG A 193 3.13 -9.97 -12.90
C ARG A 193 1.76 -10.56 -12.55
N CYS A 194 1.53 -10.87 -11.28
CA CYS A 194 0.23 -11.32 -10.79
C CYS A 194 -0.07 -10.70 -9.42
N HIS A 195 -1.35 -10.59 -9.07
CA HIS A 195 -1.80 -10.02 -7.80
C HIS A 195 -1.69 -11.00 -6.62
N LEU A 196 -1.00 -12.14 -6.79
CA LEU A 196 -0.72 -13.15 -5.75
C LEU A 196 -1.94 -13.61 -4.92
N GLY A 197 -3.14 -13.55 -5.50
CA GLY A 197 -4.38 -13.94 -4.80
C GLY A 197 -5.01 -12.85 -3.93
N PHE A 198 -4.59 -11.58 -4.08
CA PHE A 198 -5.25 -10.42 -3.48
C PHE A 198 -6.78 -10.51 -3.65
N PRO A 199 -7.58 -10.10 -2.63
CA PRO A 199 -9.04 -10.27 -2.64
C PRO A 199 -9.72 -9.75 -3.91
N ALA A 200 -10.12 -10.68 -4.79
CA ALA A 200 -10.72 -10.34 -6.09
C ALA A 200 -12.01 -9.52 -5.97
N TRP A 201 -12.78 -9.70 -4.89
CA TRP A 201 -13.99 -8.92 -4.62
C TRP A 201 -13.71 -7.42 -4.48
N ARG A 202 -12.49 -7.05 -4.08
CA ARG A 202 -12.03 -5.67 -3.85
C ARG A 202 -11.31 -5.05 -5.06
N MET A 203 -11.24 -5.71 -6.23
CA MET A 203 -10.39 -5.25 -7.36
C MET A 203 -11.16 -4.84 -8.62
N ARG A 204 -12.47 -4.62 -8.56
CA ARG A 204 -13.33 -4.50 -9.76
C ARG A 204 -12.99 -3.33 -10.68
N TYR A 205 -12.50 -2.25 -10.10
CA TYR A 205 -12.19 -0.96 -10.74
C TYR A 205 -10.83 -0.43 -10.26
N THR A 206 -9.95 -1.34 -9.83
CA THR A 206 -8.63 -0.99 -9.30
C THR A 206 -7.64 -0.91 -10.45
N GLU A 207 -6.87 0.18 -10.50
CA GLU A 207 -5.74 0.32 -11.42
C GLU A 207 -4.55 -0.50 -10.89
N ILE A 208 -3.83 -1.19 -11.79
CA ILE A 208 -2.69 -2.08 -11.46
C ILE A 208 -1.46 -1.63 -12.23
#